data_AF-A0A6P7S8T8-F1
#
_entry.id   AF-A0A6P7S8T8-F1
#
_cell.length_a   1.000
_cell.length_b   1.000
_cell.length_c   1.000
_cell.angle_alpha   90.00
_cell.angle_beta   90.00
_cell.angle_gamma   90.00
#
_symmetry.space_group_name_H-M   'P 1'
#
loop_
_entity.id
_entity.type
_entity.pdbx_description
1 polymer ?
#
loop_
_entity_poly.entity_id
_entity_poly.type
_entity_poly.pdbx_seq_one_letter_code
_entity_poly.pdbx_strand_id
1 'polypeptide(L)'
;MAATTTRKVLSVIRRGSCRSPLTASRILFTGNKHFQGGGRTPFLVCICGTYCTRIINRNDASLQYRDGLPVFSVPLPSRQETCEFVLKPISHTVGDFFNFMKEEDHGIDNISIYTKEGIKVAKSTSINNLLKSEFWLIVNNREYHVTPPEQTFLLGNESVEKLSDIKMLVSQLYSSLNIEQYQLERENDLLQRLEDLKLQLEPLEKVKKDLEVRAQRRTNMLSWLGLGMMGLQFGILARLTWWEYSWDIMEPVTYFVTYGTTMAMYAYFVVTKQEYNFLEVKDRQYLLSFYKNAEKKRLDVHKYNHLRDAISQVEYDLLRLRDPLQLQLPIGHIQRQKS
;
A
#
# COMPACT_ATOMS: atom_id res chain seq x y z
N MET A 1 36.35 -26.24 -17.59
CA MET A 1 35.41 -25.36 -18.34
C MET A 1 33.98 -25.43 -17.78
N ALA A 2 33.80 -25.43 -16.44
CA ALA A 2 32.50 -25.72 -15.79
C ALA A 2 32.15 -24.77 -14.62
N ALA A 3 32.84 -23.63 -14.48
CA ALA A 3 32.70 -22.73 -13.33
C ALA A 3 31.80 -21.51 -13.59
N THR A 4 31.34 -21.30 -14.83
CA THR A 4 30.64 -20.06 -15.22
C THR A 4 29.11 -20.17 -15.13
N THR A 5 28.55 -21.38 -15.12
CA THR A 5 27.08 -21.60 -15.19
C THR A 5 26.38 -21.38 -13.84
N THR A 6 27.08 -21.51 -12.71
CA THR A 6 26.49 -21.36 -11.36
C THR A 6 26.24 -19.90 -10.92
N ARG A 7 26.83 -18.90 -11.61
CA ARG A 7 26.60 -17.49 -11.26
C ARG A 7 25.25 -16.93 -11.74
N LYS A 8 24.65 -17.50 -12.79
CA LYS A 8 23.37 -16.99 -13.34
C LYS A 8 22.11 -17.44 -12.59
N VAL A 9 22.20 -18.47 -11.75
CA VAL A 9 21.02 -19.01 -11.03
C VAL A 9 20.82 -18.36 -9.65
N LEU A 10 21.83 -17.63 -9.14
CA LEU A 10 21.74 -16.96 -7.83
C LEU A 10 20.90 -15.67 -7.83
N SER A 11 20.43 -15.18 -8.98
CA SER A 11 19.72 -13.90 -9.07
C SER A 11 18.19 -13.99 -8.96
N VAL A 12 17.61 -15.19 -8.79
CA VAL A 12 16.14 -15.36 -8.86
C VAL A 12 15.45 -15.35 -7.50
N ILE A 13 16.18 -15.38 -6.38
CA ILE A 13 15.58 -15.35 -5.02
C ILE A 13 16.14 -14.17 -4.21
N ARG A 14 15.88 -12.95 -4.66
CA ARG A 14 15.99 -11.73 -3.83
C ARG A 14 15.02 -10.66 -4.35
N ARG A 15 13.74 -10.83 -4.05
CA ARG A 15 12.76 -9.74 -4.07
C ARG A 15 11.92 -9.81 -2.80
N GLY A 16 12.13 -8.85 -1.91
CA GLY A 16 11.37 -8.71 -0.67
C GLY A 16 12.12 -7.96 0.41
N SER A 17 12.16 -6.63 0.30
CA SER A 17 11.94 -5.67 1.41
C SER A 17 12.55 -4.31 1.05
N CYS A 18 11.74 -3.45 0.42
CA CYS A 18 12.06 -2.03 0.29
C CYS A 18 11.83 -1.36 1.66
N ARG A 19 12.92 -1.01 2.36
CA ARG A 19 12.92 0.10 3.32
C ARG A 19 13.75 1.21 2.72
N SER A 20 13.10 2.33 2.44
CA SER A 20 13.73 3.57 2.02
C SER A 20 14.62 4.14 3.13
N PRO A 21 15.75 4.78 2.78
CA PRO A 21 16.52 5.64 3.67
C PRO A 21 15.93 7.05 3.64
N LEU A 22 16.18 7.86 4.68
CA LEU A 22 16.72 9.21 4.54
C LEU A 22 16.99 9.81 5.92
N THR A 23 18.16 10.44 6.01
CA THR A 23 18.84 10.95 7.19
C THR A 23 18.76 12.47 7.20
N ALA A 24 18.57 13.03 8.39
CA ALA A 24 19.10 14.28 8.94
C ALA A 24 19.06 15.62 8.17
N SER A 25 18.53 16.63 8.86
CA SER A 25 19.27 17.83 9.32
C SER A 25 18.54 18.38 10.55
N ARG A 26 19.12 18.44 11.77
CA ARG A 26 20.04 19.48 12.32
C ARG A 26 19.45 20.90 12.12
N ILE A 27 19.31 21.81 13.09
CA ILE A 27 20.18 22.16 14.23
C ILE A 27 19.45 23.27 15.06
N LEU A 28 19.63 23.24 16.40
CA LEU A 28 19.72 24.34 17.42
C LEU A 28 18.70 25.51 17.44
N PHE A 29 18.42 26.24 18.53
CA PHE A 29 18.70 26.26 19.98
C PHE A 29 17.78 27.38 20.57
N THR A 30 17.48 27.30 21.87
CA THR A 30 17.22 28.43 22.83
C THR A 30 16.04 29.39 22.55
N GLY A 31 15.30 29.92 23.52
CA GLY A 31 15.38 29.92 24.97
C GLY A 31 14.27 30.80 25.56
N ASN A 32 13.85 30.44 26.77
CA ASN A 32 13.29 31.22 27.89
C ASN A 32 12.44 32.51 27.68
N LYS A 33 11.20 32.42 28.21
CA LYS A 33 10.57 33.22 29.29
C LYS A 33 10.66 34.77 29.27
N HIS A 34 9.48 35.42 29.34
CA HIS A 34 9.05 36.44 30.34
C HIS A 34 7.59 36.86 30.01
N PHE A 35 6.56 36.55 30.81
CA PHE A 35 6.02 37.18 32.03
C PHE A 35 5.26 38.51 31.84
N GLN A 36 3.95 38.43 32.14
CA GLN A 36 2.87 39.37 32.50
C GLN A 36 3.11 40.90 32.61
N GLY A 37 2.06 41.66 32.26
CA GLY A 37 1.60 42.79 33.10
C GLY A 37 0.86 43.95 32.42
N GLY A 38 -0.47 43.96 32.50
CA GLY A 38 -1.32 45.09 32.92
C GLY A 38 -1.40 46.43 32.15
N GLY A 39 -2.60 46.77 31.68
CA GLY A 39 -3.28 48.01 32.11
C GLY A 39 -3.41 49.21 31.16
N ARG A 40 -4.68 49.52 30.84
CA ARG A 40 -5.32 50.86 30.67
C ARG A 40 -5.09 51.68 29.38
N THR A 41 -6.23 52.05 28.78
CA THR A 41 -6.51 53.14 27.83
C THR A 41 -6.33 54.53 28.48
N PRO A 42 -6.59 55.72 27.83
CA PRO A 42 -6.93 56.06 26.42
C PRO A 42 -6.12 57.26 25.83
N PHE A 43 -6.41 57.62 24.56
CA PHE A 43 -6.39 58.95 23.88
C PHE A 43 -5.70 59.00 22.50
N LEU A 44 -6.57 59.02 21.48
CA LEU A 44 -6.69 60.00 20.39
C LEU A 44 -5.41 60.51 19.67
N VAL A 45 -5.21 60.07 18.42
CA VAL A 45 -4.92 60.98 17.29
C VAL A 45 -5.65 60.45 16.05
N CYS A 46 -6.47 61.32 15.47
CA CYS A 46 -7.17 61.15 14.21
C CYS A 46 -6.38 61.88 13.13
N ILE A 47 -6.06 61.24 12.00
CA ILE A 47 -5.82 61.94 10.74
C ILE A 47 -6.55 61.19 9.63
N CYS A 48 -7.43 61.94 8.99
CA CYS A 48 -8.27 61.60 7.86
C CYS A 48 -7.44 61.04 6.68
N GLY A 49 -7.81 59.85 6.22
CA GLY A 49 -7.39 59.28 4.95
C GLY A 49 -8.62 58.70 4.28
N THR A 50 -9.06 59.35 3.22
CA THR A 50 -10.18 59.00 2.36
C THR A 50 -10.04 57.58 1.83
N TYR A 51 -10.74 56.64 2.47
CA TYR A 51 -11.11 55.38 1.85
C TYR A 51 -12.62 55.41 1.70
N CYS A 52 -13.08 55.57 0.45
CA CYS A 52 -14.43 55.21 0.07
C CYS A 52 -14.67 53.77 0.54
N THR A 53 -15.43 53.62 1.62
CA THR A 53 -16.07 52.36 1.92
C THR A 53 -17.01 52.07 0.77
N ARG A 54 -16.62 51.14 -0.11
CA ARG A 54 -17.63 50.31 -0.75
C ARG A 54 -18.34 49.59 0.39
N ILE A 55 -19.51 50.10 0.74
CA ILE A 55 -20.48 49.41 1.56
C ILE A 55 -20.80 48.13 0.78
N ILE A 56 -20.16 47.02 1.16
CA ILE A 56 -20.57 45.69 0.71
C ILE A 56 -21.89 45.44 1.43
N ASN A 57 -22.98 45.32 0.68
CA ASN A 57 -24.26 44.87 1.21
C ASN A 57 -24.02 43.51 1.90
N ARG A 58 -24.14 43.48 3.23
CA ARG A 58 -23.86 42.29 4.07
C ARG A 58 -24.91 41.18 3.97
N ASN A 59 -25.85 41.27 3.03
CA ASN A 59 -27.03 40.41 3.00
C ASN A 59 -27.06 39.43 1.81
N ASP A 60 -26.05 39.46 0.93
CA ASP A 60 -26.06 38.64 -0.28
C ASP A 60 -25.18 37.39 -0.10
N ALA A 61 -25.75 36.21 -0.38
CA ALA A 61 -24.96 34.99 -0.47
C ALA A 61 -24.07 35.05 -1.71
N SER A 62 -22.80 34.66 -1.59
CA SER A 62 -21.87 34.68 -2.72
C SER A 62 -21.11 33.37 -2.85
N LEU A 63 -20.70 33.06 -4.08
CA LEU A 63 -19.87 31.91 -4.40
C LEU A 63 -18.53 32.38 -4.94
N GLN A 64 -17.43 31.91 -4.34
CA GLN A 64 -16.08 32.20 -4.79
C GLN A 64 -15.26 30.92 -4.92
N TYR A 65 -14.29 30.91 -5.82
CA TYR A 65 -13.30 29.82 -5.88
C TYR A 65 -12.05 30.24 -5.10
N ARG A 66 -11.71 29.48 -4.06
CA ARG A 66 -10.41 29.58 -3.37
C ARG A 66 -9.71 28.24 -3.49
N ASP A 67 -8.46 28.25 -3.94
CA ASP A 67 -7.62 27.06 -4.15
C ASP A 67 -8.27 25.95 -5.01
N GLY A 68 -9.09 26.33 -5.99
CA GLY A 68 -9.78 25.40 -6.89
C GLY A 68 -11.02 24.72 -6.30
N LEU A 69 -11.45 25.10 -5.09
CA LEU A 69 -12.68 24.64 -4.46
C LEU A 69 -13.73 25.77 -4.37
N PRO A 70 -15.03 25.46 -4.59
CA PRO A 70 -16.11 26.41 -4.37
C PRO A 70 -16.31 26.66 -2.87
N VAL A 71 -16.23 27.94 -2.50
CA VAL A 71 -16.49 28.47 -1.16
C VAL A 71 -17.80 29.25 -1.19
N PHE A 72 -18.79 28.72 -0.48
CA PHE A 72 -20.12 29.29 -0.34
C PHE A 72 -20.17 30.21 0.87
N SER A 73 -20.36 31.51 0.67
CA SER A 73 -20.55 32.46 1.75
C SER A 73 -22.04 32.72 1.93
N VAL A 74 -22.63 32.25 3.03
CA VAL A 74 -24.08 32.38 3.30
C VAL A 74 -24.29 33.01 4.69
N PRO A 75 -25.11 34.08 4.80
CA PRO A 75 -25.49 34.64 6.09
C PRO A 75 -26.50 33.74 6.81
N LEU A 76 -26.15 33.26 8.00
CA LEU A 76 -26.99 32.37 8.80
C LEU A 76 -28.02 33.16 9.64
N PRO A 77 -29.26 32.66 9.78
CA PRO A 77 -30.37 33.41 10.34
C PRO A 77 -30.25 33.70 11.84
N SER A 78 -29.63 32.83 12.64
CA SER A 78 -29.62 32.97 14.10
C SER A 78 -28.68 34.06 14.61
N ARG A 79 -27.46 34.14 14.07
CA ARG A 79 -26.42 35.07 14.53
C ARG A 79 -26.19 36.26 13.61
N GLN A 80 -26.79 36.27 12.42
CA GLN A 80 -26.55 37.30 11.39
C GLN A 80 -25.07 37.46 11.02
N GLU A 81 -24.31 36.36 11.13
CA GLU A 81 -22.92 36.24 10.70
C GLU A 81 -22.87 35.49 9.36
N THR A 82 -21.90 35.85 8.51
CA THR A 82 -21.65 35.17 7.25
C THR A 82 -20.70 34.00 7.48
N CYS A 83 -21.14 32.79 7.17
CA CYS A 83 -20.33 31.58 7.26
C CYS A 83 -19.88 31.11 5.88
N GLU A 84 -18.63 30.68 5.78
CA GLU A 84 -18.02 30.14 4.56
C GLU A 84 -18.03 28.61 4.59
N PHE A 85 -18.66 27.97 3.61
CA PHE A 85 -18.70 26.51 3.44
C PHE A 85 -17.87 26.08 2.24
N VAL A 86 -16.86 25.26 2.47
CA VAL A 86 -16.00 24.70 1.40
C VAL A 86 -16.56 23.36 0.94
N LEU A 87 -16.91 23.23 -0.34
CA LEU A 87 -17.51 22.02 -0.89
C LEU A 87 -16.59 21.34 -1.91
N LYS A 88 -16.67 20.00 -1.99
CA LYS A 88 -15.96 19.21 -3.00
C LYS A 88 -16.92 18.89 -4.16
N PRO A 89 -16.74 19.45 -5.36
CA PRO A 89 -17.72 19.32 -6.46
C PRO A 89 -18.06 17.88 -6.87
N ILE A 90 -17.08 16.97 -6.80
CA ILE A 90 -17.20 15.57 -7.24
C ILE A 90 -17.76 14.68 -6.13
N SER A 91 -17.37 14.93 -4.88
CA SER A 91 -17.69 14.03 -3.76
C SER A 91 -18.93 14.46 -2.98
N HIS A 92 -19.25 15.75 -2.92
CA HIS A 92 -20.35 16.26 -2.11
C HIS A 92 -21.61 16.47 -2.95
N THR A 93 -22.75 16.27 -2.29
CA THR A 93 -24.08 16.53 -2.82
C THR A 93 -24.71 17.76 -2.18
N VAL A 94 -25.81 18.24 -2.77
CA VAL A 94 -26.64 19.31 -2.17
C VAL A 94 -27.16 18.92 -0.79
N GLY A 95 -27.44 17.64 -0.56
CA GLY A 95 -27.84 17.11 0.74
C GLY A 95 -26.76 17.29 1.80
N ASP A 96 -25.50 17.00 1.45
CA ASP A 96 -24.37 17.18 2.37
C ASP A 96 -24.18 18.66 2.72
N PHE A 97 -24.34 19.55 1.72
CA PHE A 97 -24.32 20.99 1.95
C PHE A 97 -25.43 21.46 2.90
N PHE A 98 -26.65 20.92 2.76
CA PHE A 98 -27.73 21.21 3.70
C PHE A 98 -27.43 20.71 5.11
N ASN A 99 -26.79 19.56 5.24
CA ASN A 99 -26.38 19.02 6.54
C ASN A 99 -25.33 19.93 7.18
N PHE A 100 -24.32 20.38 6.44
CA PHE A 100 -23.30 21.31 6.96
C PHE A 100 -23.91 22.62 7.47
N MET A 101 -24.91 23.17 6.75
CA MET A 101 -25.60 24.37 7.21
C MET A 101 -26.42 24.13 8.48
N LYS A 102 -27.12 22.99 8.58
CA LYS A 102 -27.93 22.63 9.76
C LYS A 102 -27.10 22.29 11.00
N GLU A 103 -25.91 21.73 10.79
CA GLU A 103 -24.95 21.46 11.86
C GLU A 103 -24.36 22.76 12.42
N GLU A 104 -24.12 23.76 11.57
CA GLU A 104 -23.57 25.06 12.00
C GLU A 104 -24.63 25.95 12.66
N ASP A 105 -25.86 25.98 12.13
CA ASP A 105 -26.97 26.75 12.70
C ASP A 105 -28.24 25.90 12.85
N HIS A 106 -28.52 25.51 14.10
CA HIS A 106 -29.73 24.78 14.47
C HIS A 106 -31.02 25.60 14.37
N GLY A 107 -30.93 26.91 14.14
CA GLY A 107 -32.09 27.76 13.85
C GLY A 107 -32.64 27.59 12.43
N ILE A 108 -32.03 26.74 11.59
CA ILE A 108 -32.48 26.50 10.22
C ILE A 108 -33.44 25.31 10.13
N ASP A 109 -34.73 25.62 9.96
CA ASP A 109 -35.78 24.60 9.83
C ASP A 109 -35.87 24.08 8.40
N ASN A 110 -35.87 24.99 7.42
CA ASN A 110 -36.12 24.66 6.02
C ASN A 110 -35.09 25.29 5.07
N ILE A 111 -34.48 24.42 4.26
CA ILE A 111 -33.52 24.79 3.21
C ILE A 111 -33.94 24.15 1.90
N SER A 112 -34.00 24.95 0.85
CA SER A 112 -34.31 24.49 -0.50
C SER A 112 -33.57 25.30 -1.53
N ILE A 113 -33.13 24.63 -2.58
CA ILE A 113 -32.51 25.27 -3.75
C ILE A 113 -33.47 25.14 -4.93
N TYR A 114 -33.67 26.25 -5.64
CA TYR A 114 -34.50 26.34 -6.83
C TYR A 114 -33.69 26.79 -8.03
N THR A 115 -34.01 26.27 -9.19
CA THR A 115 -33.43 26.70 -10.47
C THR A 115 -34.07 28.03 -10.91
N LYS A 116 -33.49 28.73 -11.89
CA LYS A 116 -34.11 29.91 -12.53
C LYS A 116 -35.56 29.70 -12.99
N GLU A 117 -35.93 28.45 -13.27
CA GLU A 117 -37.27 28.02 -13.71
C GLU A 117 -38.24 27.75 -12.54
N GLY A 118 -37.83 27.97 -11.29
CA GLY A 118 -38.66 27.71 -10.10
C GLY A 118 -38.76 26.22 -9.73
N ILE A 119 -37.94 25.36 -10.32
CA ILE A 119 -37.90 23.91 -10.05
C ILE A 119 -36.96 23.62 -8.88
N LYS A 120 -37.45 22.86 -7.89
CA LYS A 120 -36.66 22.43 -6.72
C LYS A 120 -35.59 21.41 -7.10
N VAL A 121 -34.34 21.65 -6.70
CA VAL A 121 -33.21 20.75 -6.92
C VAL A 121 -33.21 19.62 -5.88
N ALA A 122 -32.96 18.39 -6.33
CA ALA A 122 -32.91 17.21 -5.46
C ALA A 122 -31.67 17.23 -4.55
N LYS A 123 -31.80 16.69 -3.33
CA LYS A 123 -30.69 16.58 -2.36
C LYS A 123 -29.54 15.69 -2.87
N SER A 124 -29.82 14.70 -3.73
CA SER A 124 -28.81 13.81 -4.32
C SER A 124 -28.02 14.43 -5.48
N THR A 125 -28.36 15.64 -5.90
CA THR A 125 -27.65 16.33 -6.99
C THR A 125 -26.23 16.66 -6.55
N SER A 126 -25.23 16.41 -7.40
CA SER A 126 -23.85 16.78 -7.12
C SER A 126 -23.65 18.29 -7.16
N ILE A 127 -22.77 18.81 -6.31
CA ILE A 127 -22.45 20.24 -6.30
C ILE A 127 -21.91 20.69 -7.66
N ASN A 128 -21.11 19.87 -8.35
CA ASN A 128 -20.62 20.20 -9.68
C ASN A 128 -21.74 20.46 -10.70
N ASN A 129 -22.86 19.73 -10.63
CA ASN A 129 -23.98 19.98 -11.53
C ASN A 129 -24.77 21.23 -11.15
N LEU A 130 -24.92 21.50 -9.85
CA LEU A 130 -25.58 22.71 -9.37
C LEU A 130 -24.84 23.99 -9.83
N LEU A 131 -23.51 23.96 -9.81
CA LEU A 131 -22.66 25.12 -10.15
C LEU A 131 -22.62 25.47 -11.65
N LYS A 132 -23.25 24.66 -12.52
CA LYS A 132 -23.33 24.93 -13.97
C LYS A 132 -24.39 25.98 -14.32
N SER A 133 -25.36 26.20 -13.44
CA SER A 133 -26.47 27.10 -13.66
C SER A 133 -26.65 28.03 -12.46
N GLU A 134 -27.26 29.18 -12.67
CA GLU A 134 -27.70 30.06 -11.59
C GLU A 134 -28.84 29.42 -10.79
N PHE A 135 -28.86 29.66 -9.47
CA PHE A 135 -29.87 29.10 -8.58
C PHE A 135 -30.23 30.03 -7.42
N TRP A 136 -31.41 29.78 -6.86
CA TRP A 136 -31.97 30.46 -5.71
C TRP A 136 -31.86 29.56 -4.48
N LEU A 137 -31.15 30.02 -3.46
CA LEU A 137 -31.07 29.36 -2.16
C LEU A 137 -32.08 30.00 -1.22
N ILE A 138 -33.03 29.22 -0.74
CA ILE A 138 -34.05 29.67 0.22
C ILE A 138 -33.74 29.07 1.59
N VAL A 139 -33.54 29.94 2.59
CA VAL A 139 -33.28 29.59 4.00
C VAL A 139 -34.31 30.30 4.87
N ASN A 140 -35.20 29.56 5.56
CA ASN A 140 -36.22 30.11 6.48
C ASN A 140 -36.95 31.37 5.93
N ASN A 141 -37.45 31.30 4.70
CA ASN A 141 -38.15 32.37 3.97
C ASN A 141 -37.28 33.55 3.49
N ARG A 142 -35.95 33.46 3.57
CA ARG A 142 -35.04 34.39 2.89
C ARG A 142 -34.55 33.77 1.59
N GLU A 143 -34.65 34.52 0.51
CA GLU A 143 -34.23 34.09 -0.82
C GLU A 143 -32.88 34.74 -1.16
N TYR A 144 -31.89 33.91 -1.48
CA TYR A 144 -30.57 34.34 -1.90
C TYR A 144 -30.33 33.91 -3.35
N HIS A 145 -30.07 34.86 -4.23
CA HIS A 145 -29.66 34.58 -5.60
C HIS A 145 -28.15 34.36 -5.65
N VAL A 146 -27.72 33.16 -6.04
CA VAL A 146 -26.30 32.82 -6.15
C VAL A 146 -25.99 32.61 -7.63
N THR A 147 -25.23 33.54 -8.20
CA THR A 147 -24.62 33.39 -9.53
C THR A 147 -23.22 32.83 -9.38
N PRO A 148 -22.96 31.60 -9.85
CA PRO A 148 -21.60 31.08 -9.88
C PRO A 148 -20.71 31.95 -10.77
N PRO A 149 -19.47 32.27 -10.38
CA PRO A 149 -18.54 32.90 -11.28
C PRO A 149 -18.31 31.96 -12.47
N GLU A 150 -18.28 32.50 -13.69
CA GLU A 150 -18.06 31.69 -14.90
C GLU A 150 -16.79 30.87 -14.72
N GLN A 151 -16.98 29.57 -14.54
CA GLN A 151 -15.87 28.63 -14.59
C GLN A 151 -15.42 28.63 -16.04
N THR A 152 -14.36 29.40 -16.33
CA THR A 152 -13.58 29.29 -17.56
C THR A 152 -12.84 27.96 -17.55
N PHE A 153 -13.59 26.86 -17.48
CA PHE A 153 -13.09 25.58 -17.95
C PHE A 153 -12.91 25.76 -19.45
N LEU A 154 -11.66 25.67 -19.92
CA LEU A 154 -11.21 25.95 -21.29
C LEU A 154 -11.75 24.94 -22.32
N LEU A 155 -13.07 24.81 -22.39
CA LEU A 155 -13.78 23.98 -23.32
C LEU A 155 -15.02 24.78 -23.68
N GLY A 156 -15.00 25.41 -24.86
CA GLY A 156 -16.18 26.09 -25.40
C GLY A 156 -17.40 25.18 -25.28
N ASN A 157 -18.55 25.76 -24.98
CA ASN A 157 -19.87 25.15 -24.98
C ASN A 157 -20.06 24.02 -26.04
N GLU A 158 -19.57 24.20 -27.28
CA GLU A 158 -19.63 23.16 -28.32
C GLU A 158 -18.86 21.86 -27.99
N SER A 159 -17.79 21.93 -27.20
CA SER A 159 -16.96 20.79 -26.82
C SER A 159 -17.52 20.00 -25.64
N VAL A 160 -18.37 20.62 -24.82
CA VAL A 160 -19.04 19.96 -23.68
C VAL A 160 -20.16 19.03 -24.19
N GLU A 161 -20.92 19.46 -25.20
CA GLU A 161 -21.97 18.63 -25.82
C GLU A 161 -21.37 17.39 -26.52
N LYS A 162 -20.29 17.59 -27.29
CA LYS A 162 -19.58 16.47 -27.93
C LYS A 162 -19.04 15.45 -26.93
N LEU A 163 -18.57 15.90 -25.76
CA LEU A 163 -18.11 15.01 -24.69
C LEU A 163 -19.27 14.26 -24.02
N SER A 164 -20.45 14.87 -23.88
CA SER A 164 -21.63 14.14 -23.40
C SER A 164 -22.09 13.06 -24.38
N ASP A 165 -22.02 13.34 -25.69
CA ASP A 165 -22.38 12.37 -26.72
C ASP A 165 -21.40 11.19 -26.73
N ILE A 166 -20.09 11.47 -26.64
CA ILE A 166 -19.06 10.43 -26.49
C ILE A 166 -19.32 9.59 -25.23
N LYS A 167 -19.66 10.23 -24.11
CA LYS A 167 -19.97 9.52 -22.86
C LYS A 167 -21.20 8.62 -23.02
N MET A 168 -22.26 9.10 -23.67
CA MET A 168 -23.46 8.32 -23.96
C MET A 168 -23.15 7.12 -24.85
N LEU A 169 -22.39 7.32 -25.94
CA LEU A 169 -21.96 6.25 -26.85
C LEU A 169 -21.12 5.21 -26.13
N VAL A 170 -20.18 5.64 -25.30
CA VAL A 170 -19.37 4.74 -24.46
C VAL A 170 -20.27 3.97 -23.50
N SER A 171 -21.15 4.62 -22.75
CA SER A 171 -22.08 3.93 -21.84
C SER A 171 -23.00 2.94 -22.57
N GLN A 172 -23.48 3.28 -23.76
CA GLN A 172 -24.27 2.38 -24.61
C GLN A 172 -23.43 1.19 -25.08
N LEU A 173 -22.18 1.40 -25.51
CA LEU A 173 -21.26 0.33 -25.85
C LEU A 173 -20.99 -0.59 -24.66
N TYR A 174 -20.71 -0.03 -23.48
CA TYR A 174 -20.50 -0.78 -22.24
C TYR A 174 -21.72 -1.67 -21.90
N SER A 175 -22.95 -1.17 -22.08
CA SER A 175 -24.17 -1.97 -21.91
C SER A 175 -24.37 -3.04 -22.98
N SER A 176 -24.01 -2.75 -24.24
CA SER A 176 -24.18 -3.68 -25.36
C SER A 176 -23.15 -4.81 -25.38
N LEU A 177 -21.92 -4.53 -24.93
CA LEU A 177 -20.80 -5.47 -24.90
C LEU A 177 -20.82 -6.39 -23.67
N ASN A 178 -21.80 -6.19 -22.76
CA ASN A 178 -21.98 -6.94 -21.53
C ASN A 178 -20.66 -7.31 -20.83
N ILE A 179 -19.85 -6.28 -20.58
CA ILE A 179 -18.47 -6.42 -20.12
C ILE A 179 -18.38 -7.18 -18.80
N GLU A 180 -19.42 -7.11 -17.96
CA GLU A 180 -19.53 -7.89 -16.72
C GLU A 180 -19.56 -9.41 -16.98
N GLN A 181 -20.32 -9.88 -17.97
CA GLN A 181 -20.35 -11.31 -18.33
C GLN A 181 -19.01 -11.78 -18.87
N TYR A 182 -18.37 -10.99 -19.73
CA TYR A 182 -17.04 -11.30 -20.26
C TYR A 182 -15.98 -11.38 -19.15
N GLN A 183 -16.02 -10.44 -18.18
CA GLN A 183 -15.12 -10.45 -17.03
C GLN A 183 -15.31 -11.69 -16.16
N LEU A 184 -16.56 -12.07 -15.90
CA LEU A 184 -16.89 -13.25 -15.10
C LEU A 184 -16.45 -14.54 -15.81
N GLU A 185 -16.70 -14.67 -17.11
CA GLU A 185 -16.23 -15.81 -17.90
C GLU A 185 -14.69 -15.89 -17.91
N ARG A 186 -14.02 -14.74 -18.02
CA ARG A 186 -12.56 -14.66 -17.97
C ARG A 186 -12.00 -15.06 -16.60
N GLU A 187 -12.63 -14.64 -15.51
CA GLU A 187 -12.27 -15.05 -14.15
C GLU A 187 -12.43 -16.57 -13.99
N ASN A 188 -13.54 -17.13 -14.45
CA ASN A 188 -13.80 -18.57 -14.39
C ASN A 188 -12.76 -19.38 -15.20
N ASP A 189 -12.39 -18.94 -16.41
CA ASP A 189 -11.34 -19.58 -17.22
C ASP A 189 -9.98 -19.56 -16.47
N LEU A 190 -9.63 -18.43 -15.83
CA LEU A 190 -8.40 -18.34 -15.04
C LEU A 190 -8.43 -19.23 -13.79
N LEU A 191 -9.57 -19.29 -13.09
CA LEU A 191 -9.75 -20.18 -11.94
C LEU A 191 -9.63 -21.65 -12.32
N GLN A 192 -10.27 -22.06 -13.43
CA GLN A 192 -10.19 -23.42 -13.95
C GLN A 192 -8.74 -23.79 -14.30
N ARG A 193 -8.02 -22.92 -15.02
CA ARG A 193 -6.60 -23.14 -15.33
C ARG A 193 -5.73 -23.26 -14.08
N LEU A 194 -6.02 -22.45 -13.06
CA LEU A 194 -5.32 -22.50 -11.79
C LEU A 194 -5.56 -23.83 -11.07
N GLU A 195 -6.78 -24.33 -11.07
CA GLU A 195 -7.13 -25.64 -10.51
C GLU A 195 -6.40 -26.77 -11.25
N ASP A 196 -6.43 -26.77 -12.59
CA ASP A 196 -5.72 -27.74 -13.43
C ASP A 196 -4.20 -27.74 -13.16
N LEU A 197 -3.59 -26.56 -13.05
CA LEU A 197 -2.18 -26.43 -12.74
C LEU A 197 -1.86 -26.93 -11.32
N LYS A 198 -2.71 -26.66 -10.34
CA LYS A 198 -2.56 -27.15 -8.96
C LYS A 198 -2.68 -28.68 -8.88
N LEU A 199 -3.62 -29.27 -9.61
CA LEU A 199 -3.77 -30.73 -9.72
C LEU A 199 -2.52 -31.38 -10.30
N GLN A 200 -1.94 -30.79 -11.35
CA GLN A 200 -0.68 -31.28 -11.93
C GLN A 200 0.53 -31.09 -11.00
N LEU A 201 0.50 -30.07 -10.13
CA LEU A 201 1.57 -29.79 -9.18
C LEU A 201 1.56 -30.76 -7.97
N GLU A 202 0.39 -31.19 -7.52
CA GLU A 202 0.21 -32.02 -6.33
C GLU A 202 1.10 -33.29 -6.29
N PRO A 203 1.20 -34.13 -7.36
CA PRO A 203 2.06 -35.31 -7.33
C PRO A 203 3.54 -34.94 -7.23
N LEU A 204 3.97 -33.86 -7.90
CA LEU A 204 5.35 -33.38 -7.85
C LEU A 204 5.70 -32.84 -6.46
N GLU A 205 4.75 -32.17 -5.81
CA GLU A 205 4.91 -31.62 -4.46
C GLU A 205 4.99 -32.70 -3.39
N LYS A 206 4.19 -33.78 -3.51
CA LYS A 206 4.31 -34.96 -2.64
C LYS A 206 5.70 -35.59 -2.71
N VAL A 207 6.21 -35.79 -3.94
CA VAL A 207 7.55 -36.34 -4.15
C VAL A 207 8.59 -35.38 -3.57
N LYS A 208 8.55 -34.08 -3.92
CA LYS A 208 9.44 -33.06 -3.38
C LYS A 208 9.49 -33.11 -1.85
N LYS A 209 8.35 -33.05 -1.17
CA LYS A 209 8.25 -33.05 0.30
C LYS A 209 8.94 -34.27 0.92
N ASP A 210 8.77 -35.46 0.35
CA ASP A 210 9.48 -36.66 0.82
C ASP A 210 11.01 -36.54 0.63
N LEU A 211 11.49 -35.95 -0.47
CA LEU A 211 12.92 -35.66 -0.64
C LEU A 211 13.42 -34.63 0.38
N GLU A 212 12.65 -33.57 0.64
CA GLU A 212 13.02 -32.53 1.60
C GLU A 212 13.18 -33.10 3.01
N VAL A 213 12.23 -33.95 3.44
CA VAL A 213 12.31 -34.60 4.76
C VAL A 213 13.55 -35.51 4.85
N ARG A 214 13.85 -36.27 3.79
CA ARG A 214 15.06 -37.13 3.76
C ARG A 214 16.35 -36.31 3.80
N ALA A 215 16.43 -35.24 3.01
CA ALA A 215 17.58 -34.34 2.98
C ALA A 215 17.77 -33.63 4.33
N GLN A 216 16.68 -33.18 4.95
CA GLN A 216 16.70 -32.53 6.25
C GLN A 216 17.16 -33.48 7.36
N ARG A 217 16.63 -34.71 7.40
CA ARG A 217 17.08 -35.73 8.37
C ARG A 217 18.57 -36.00 8.26
N ARG A 218 19.08 -36.16 7.03
CA ARG A 218 20.51 -36.40 6.79
C ARG A 218 21.37 -35.24 7.24
N THR A 219 20.94 -34.01 6.95
CA THR A 219 21.69 -32.80 7.32
C THR A 219 21.67 -32.59 8.83
N ASN A 220 20.53 -32.82 9.48
CA ASN A 220 20.42 -32.78 10.93
C ASN A 220 21.28 -33.86 11.60
N MET A 221 21.26 -35.09 11.07
CA MET A 221 22.12 -36.17 11.56
C MET A 221 23.61 -35.81 11.44
N LEU A 222 24.02 -35.15 10.35
CA LEU A 222 25.40 -34.67 10.18
C LEU A 222 25.75 -33.57 11.19
N SER A 223 24.82 -32.64 11.46
CA SER A 223 25.01 -31.62 12.51
C SER A 223 25.14 -32.24 13.90
N TRP A 224 24.28 -33.21 14.24
CA TRP A 224 24.38 -33.97 15.49
C TRP A 224 25.65 -34.81 15.57
N LEU A 225 26.11 -35.38 14.46
CA LEU A 225 27.40 -36.09 14.39
C LEU A 225 28.57 -35.13 14.62
N GLY A 226 28.53 -33.92 14.06
CA GLY A 226 29.53 -32.88 14.32
C GLY A 226 29.57 -32.49 15.79
N LEU A 227 28.41 -32.35 16.43
CA LEU A 227 28.31 -32.09 17.87
C LEU A 227 28.88 -33.27 18.69
N GLY A 228 28.54 -34.51 18.33
CA GLY A 228 29.05 -35.72 18.98
C GLY A 228 30.55 -35.89 18.83
N MET A 229 31.11 -35.58 17.65
CA MET A 229 32.55 -35.60 17.40
C MET A 229 33.29 -34.58 18.25
N MET A 230 32.75 -33.35 18.39
CA MET A 230 33.32 -32.33 19.27
C MET A 230 33.26 -32.74 20.74
N GLY A 231 32.17 -33.37 21.17
CA GLY A 231 32.04 -33.92 22.52
C GLY A 231 33.00 -35.08 22.79
N LEU A 232 33.17 -35.98 21.83
CA LEU A 232 34.13 -37.09 21.92
C LEU A 232 35.57 -36.58 21.95
N GLN A 233 35.91 -35.61 21.10
CA GLN A 233 37.21 -34.94 21.09
C GLN A 233 37.54 -34.37 22.48
N PHE A 234 36.58 -33.68 23.10
CA PHE A 234 36.75 -33.14 24.45
C PHE A 234 36.85 -34.25 25.51
N GLY A 235 36.01 -35.27 25.45
CA GLY A 235 35.99 -36.37 26.42
C GLY A 235 37.27 -37.21 26.41
N ILE A 236 37.81 -37.52 25.23
CA ILE A 236 39.09 -38.22 25.09
C ILE A 236 40.21 -37.40 25.72
N LEU A 237 40.31 -36.11 25.38
CA LEU A 237 41.33 -35.24 25.95
C LEU A 237 41.19 -35.11 27.48
N ALA A 238 39.97 -34.97 28.00
CA ALA A 238 39.72 -34.92 29.44
C ALA A 238 40.15 -36.22 30.15
N ARG A 239 39.82 -37.38 29.56
CA ARG A 239 40.17 -38.69 30.12
C ARG A 239 41.69 -38.93 30.12
N LEU A 240 42.40 -38.53 29.06
CA LEU A 240 43.87 -38.62 29.02
C LEU A 240 44.54 -37.67 30.03
N THR A 241 44.02 -36.45 30.17
CA THR A 241 44.64 -35.39 31.00
C THR A 241 44.49 -35.62 32.50
N TRP A 242 43.45 -36.34 32.95
CA TRP A 242 43.17 -36.50 34.39
C TRP A 242 43.54 -37.86 34.97
N TRP A 243 43.71 -38.89 34.15
CA TRP A 243 43.85 -40.26 34.62
C TRP A 243 45.11 -40.96 34.12
N GLU A 244 45.57 -40.72 32.88
CA GLU A 244 46.78 -41.39 32.35
C GLU A 244 48.01 -40.49 32.17
N TYR A 245 47.85 -39.20 31.87
CA TYR A 245 48.98 -38.30 31.57
C TYR A 245 48.86 -36.95 32.27
N SER A 246 49.97 -36.44 32.80
CA SER A 246 50.07 -35.08 33.32
C SER A 246 49.89 -34.04 32.21
N TRP A 247 49.42 -32.86 32.58
CA TRP A 247 49.12 -31.75 31.65
C TRP A 247 50.30 -31.38 30.72
N ASP A 248 51.54 -31.50 31.20
CA ASP A 248 52.78 -31.21 30.46
C ASP A 248 52.95 -32.05 29.17
N ILE A 249 52.46 -33.30 29.15
CA ILE A 249 52.52 -34.17 27.97
C ILE A 249 51.36 -33.86 26.98
N MET A 250 50.24 -33.35 27.48
CA MET A 250 49.04 -33.09 26.69
C MET A 250 49.04 -31.71 26.00
N GLU A 251 49.86 -30.76 26.50
CA GLU A 251 50.01 -29.42 25.93
C GLU A 251 50.28 -29.42 24.40
N PRO A 252 51.31 -30.11 23.87
CA PRO A 252 51.57 -30.12 22.43
C PRO A 252 50.46 -30.83 21.63
N VAL A 253 49.80 -31.83 22.20
CA VAL A 253 48.73 -32.59 21.53
C VAL A 253 47.50 -31.71 21.30
N THR A 254 47.08 -30.96 22.32
CA THR A 254 45.94 -30.03 22.20
C THR A 254 46.23 -28.88 21.23
N TYR A 255 47.50 -28.42 21.17
CA TYR A 255 47.95 -27.44 20.19
C TYR A 255 47.80 -27.95 18.76
N PHE A 256 48.30 -29.16 18.46
CA PHE A 256 48.17 -29.76 17.13
C PHE A 256 46.71 -30.02 16.74
N VAL A 257 45.85 -30.43 17.68
CA VAL A 257 44.42 -30.59 17.43
C VAL A 257 43.77 -29.26 17.05
N THR A 258 44.02 -28.19 17.80
CA THR A 258 43.42 -26.86 17.56
C THR A 258 43.94 -26.24 16.26
N TYR A 259 45.23 -26.41 15.97
CA TYR A 259 45.81 -26.01 14.70
C TYR A 259 45.27 -26.83 13.53
N GLY A 260 45.04 -28.13 13.72
CA GLY A 260 44.42 -29.02 12.73
C GLY A 260 42.97 -28.64 12.40
N THR A 261 42.16 -28.30 13.40
CA THR A 261 40.75 -27.88 13.18
C THR A 261 40.66 -26.54 12.45
N THR A 262 41.50 -25.57 12.82
CA THR A 262 41.58 -24.27 12.12
C THR A 262 42.09 -24.42 10.68
N MET A 263 43.08 -25.29 10.44
CA MET A 263 43.54 -25.65 9.09
C MET A 263 42.40 -26.28 8.26
N ALA A 264 41.61 -27.19 8.85
CA ALA A 264 40.47 -27.79 8.16
C ALA A 264 39.36 -26.77 7.82
N MET A 265 39.06 -25.84 8.72
CA MET A 265 38.13 -24.73 8.46
C MET A 265 38.64 -23.84 7.31
N TYR A 266 39.94 -23.54 7.29
CA TYR A 266 40.53 -22.76 6.21
C TYR A 266 40.54 -23.50 4.86
N ALA A 267 40.85 -24.81 4.87
CA ALA A 267 40.76 -25.65 3.67
C ALA A 267 39.33 -25.67 3.10
N TYR A 268 38.31 -25.73 3.96
CA TYR A 268 36.91 -25.62 3.57
C TYR A 268 36.60 -24.28 2.89
N PHE A 269 37.09 -23.18 3.46
CA PHE A 269 36.96 -21.84 2.87
C PHE A 269 37.63 -21.75 1.50
N VAL A 270 38.83 -22.31 1.32
CA VAL A 270 39.54 -22.29 0.02
C VAL A 270 38.74 -23.00 -1.08
N VAL A 271 38.14 -24.14 -0.75
CA VAL A 271 37.33 -24.94 -1.69
C VAL A 271 35.99 -24.28 -1.99
N THR A 272 35.33 -23.72 -0.97
CA THR A 272 33.94 -23.23 -1.09
C THR A 272 33.85 -21.74 -1.42
N LYS A 273 34.93 -20.97 -1.20
CA LYS A 273 35.01 -19.51 -1.34
C LYS A 273 33.93 -18.74 -0.55
N GLN A 274 33.44 -19.34 0.53
CA GLN A 274 32.44 -18.78 1.44
C GLN A 274 32.91 -19.03 2.87
N GLU A 275 32.65 -18.07 3.75
CA GLU A 275 32.93 -18.18 5.18
C GLU A 275 32.16 -19.37 5.79
N TYR A 276 32.71 -19.98 6.83
CA TYR A 276 32.09 -21.13 7.49
C TYR A 276 30.89 -20.68 8.33
N ASN A 277 29.74 -20.49 7.68
CA ASN A 277 28.47 -20.24 8.32
C ASN A 277 27.64 -21.53 8.36
N PHE A 278 27.34 -22.02 9.56
CA PHE A 278 26.59 -23.27 9.76
C PHE A 278 25.26 -23.31 8.97
N LEU A 279 24.59 -22.17 8.80
CA LEU A 279 23.33 -22.10 8.05
C LEU A 279 23.55 -22.27 6.53
N GLU A 280 24.55 -21.58 5.97
CA GLU A 280 24.88 -21.66 4.54
C GLU A 280 25.42 -23.04 4.15
N VAL A 281 26.25 -23.65 5.01
CA VAL A 281 26.75 -25.02 4.80
C VAL A 281 25.59 -26.02 4.79
N LYS A 282 24.64 -25.86 5.73
CA LYS A 282 23.43 -26.69 5.81
C LYS A 282 22.58 -26.58 4.55
N ASP A 283 22.31 -25.36 4.10
CA ASP A 283 21.47 -25.10 2.92
C ASP A 283 22.14 -25.62 1.64
N ARG A 284 23.46 -25.46 1.51
CA ARG A 284 24.24 -26.02 0.39
C ARG A 284 24.20 -27.55 0.38
N GLN A 285 24.44 -28.18 1.52
CA GLN A 285 24.44 -29.64 1.62
C GLN A 285 23.04 -30.22 1.38
N TYR A 286 22.01 -29.53 1.85
CA TYR A 286 20.62 -29.81 1.53
C TYR A 286 20.38 -29.72 0.02
N LEU A 287 20.81 -28.65 -0.64
CA LEU A 287 20.60 -28.44 -2.07
C LEU A 287 21.29 -29.52 -2.92
N LEU A 288 22.55 -29.84 -2.61
CA LEU A 288 23.29 -30.92 -3.27
C LEU A 288 22.62 -32.28 -3.07
N SER A 289 22.14 -32.56 -1.85
CA SER A 289 21.42 -33.80 -1.55
C SER A 289 20.07 -33.85 -2.26
N PHE A 290 19.37 -32.73 -2.35
CA PHE A 290 18.09 -32.61 -3.03
C PHE A 290 18.23 -32.90 -4.53
N TYR A 291 19.16 -32.24 -5.24
CA TYR A 291 19.36 -32.46 -6.67
C TYR A 291 19.80 -33.90 -6.97
N LYS A 292 20.74 -34.46 -6.19
CA LYS A 292 21.15 -35.87 -6.34
C LYS A 292 19.99 -36.85 -6.13
N ASN A 293 19.07 -36.54 -5.21
CA ASN A 293 17.91 -37.38 -4.96
C ASN A 293 16.80 -37.17 -6.00
N ALA A 294 16.66 -35.95 -6.53
CA ALA A 294 15.72 -35.61 -7.59
C ALA A 294 16.08 -36.35 -8.88
N GLU A 295 17.37 -36.39 -9.24
CA GLU A 295 17.89 -37.14 -10.38
C GLU A 295 17.59 -38.65 -10.26
N LYS A 296 17.84 -39.23 -9.07
CA LYS A 296 17.55 -40.66 -8.80
C LYS A 296 16.07 -41.01 -8.92
N LYS A 297 15.18 -40.11 -8.53
CA LYS A 297 13.72 -40.30 -8.59
C LYS A 297 13.11 -39.80 -9.90
N ARG A 298 13.92 -39.35 -10.86
CA ARG A 298 13.49 -38.71 -12.12
C ARG A 298 12.46 -37.61 -11.90
N LEU A 299 12.61 -36.84 -10.82
CA LEU A 299 11.78 -35.66 -10.59
C LEU A 299 12.25 -34.56 -11.54
N ASP A 300 11.39 -34.17 -12.47
CA ASP A 300 11.67 -33.06 -13.38
C ASP A 300 11.51 -31.73 -12.63
N VAL A 301 12.63 -31.21 -12.11
CA VAL A 301 12.72 -29.94 -11.41
C VAL A 301 12.36 -28.77 -12.33
N HIS A 302 12.66 -28.88 -13.62
CA HIS A 302 12.37 -27.82 -14.58
C HIS A 302 10.86 -27.72 -14.83
N LYS A 303 10.19 -28.87 -15.00
CA LYS A 303 8.73 -28.92 -15.08
C LYS A 303 8.07 -28.40 -13.81
N TYR A 304 8.58 -28.74 -12.62
CA TYR A 304 8.05 -28.22 -11.35
C TYR A 304 8.15 -26.69 -11.27
N ASN A 305 9.31 -26.12 -11.60
CA ASN A 305 9.52 -24.67 -11.59
C ASN A 305 8.61 -23.97 -12.59
N HIS A 306 8.50 -24.50 -13.82
CA HIS A 306 7.59 -23.96 -14.82
C HIS A 306 6.14 -23.97 -14.35
N LEU A 307 5.69 -25.06 -13.72
CA LEU A 307 4.33 -25.16 -13.18
C LEU A 307 4.09 -24.16 -12.04
N ARG A 308 5.09 -23.99 -11.17
CA ARG A 308 5.04 -22.98 -10.08
C ARG A 308 4.98 -21.57 -10.63
N ASP A 309 5.80 -21.25 -11.63
CA ASP A 309 5.81 -19.95 -12.29
C ASP A 309 4.47 -19.67 -12.99
N ALA A 310 3.90 -20.67 -13.68
CA ALA A 310 2.60 -20.57 -14.31
C ALA A 310 1.47 -20.32 -13.29
N ILE A 311 1.48 -21.02 -12.14
CA ILE A 311 0.52 -20.77 -11.06
C ILE A 311 0.66 -19.35 -10.52
N SER A 312 1.88 -18.88 -10.27
CA SER A 312 2.13 -17.52 -9.78
C SER A 312 1.69 -16.45 -10.79
N GLN A 313 1.84 -16.71 -12.10
CA GLN A 313 1.34 -15.83 -13.14
C GLN A 313 -0.19 -15.77 -13.16
N VAL A 314 -0.87 -16.91 -13.11
CA VAL A 314 -2.34 -16.96 -13.09
C VAL A 314 -2.92 -16.34 -11.81
N GLU A 315 -2.29 -16.59 -10.65
CA GLU A 315 -2.67 -15.94 -9.39
C GLU A 315 -2.48 -14.42 -9.46
N TYR A 316 -1.40 -13.95 -10.09
CA TYR A 316 -1.18 -12.52 -10.32
C TYR A 316 -2.23 -11.91 -11.25
N ASP A 317 -2.57 -12.60 -12.35
CA ASP A 317 -3.59 -12.15 -13.29
C ASP A 317 -4.98 -12.10 -12.63
N LEU A 318 -5.34 -13.09 -11.81
CA LEU A 318 -6.57 -13.07 -11.00
C LEU A 318 -6.59 -11.90 -10.01
N LEU A 319 -5.48 -11.63 -9.33
CA LEU A 319 -5.37 -10.50 -8.40
C LEU A 319 -5.57 -9.16 -9.14
N ARG A 320 -4.99 -9.03 -10.33
CA ARG A 320 -5.15 -7.85 -11.18
C ARG A 320 -6.60 -7.69 -11.66
N LEU A 321 -7.23 -8.79 -12.09
CA LEU A 321 -8.65 -8.77 -12.45
C LEU A 321 -9.54 -8.45 -11.26
N ARG A 322 -9.15 -8.70 -10.00
CA ARG A 322 -9.98 -8.40 -8.84
C ARG A 322 -9.79 -6.99 -8.27
N ASP A 323 -8.91 -6.17 -8.85
CA ASP A 323 -8.57 -4.86 -8.28
C ASP A 323 -9.77 -3.90 -8.33
N PRO A 324 -10.36 -3.51 -7.18
CA PRO A 324 -11.58 -2.72 -7.13
C PRO A 324 -11.42 -1.31 -7.74
N LEU A 325 -10.19 -0.80 -7.82
CA LEU A 325 -9.91 0.53 -8.38
C LEU A 325 -9.90 0.55 -9.92
N GLN A 326 -9.60 -0.59 -10.58
CA GLN A 326 -9.58 -0.67 -12.04
C GLN A 326 -10.95 -1.01 -12.65
N LEU A 327 -11.81 -1.69 -11.89
CA LEU A 327 -13.08 -2.18 -12.40
C LEU A 327 -14.29 -1.26 -12.14
N GLN A 328 -14.13 -0.17 -11.37
CA GLN A 328 -15.24 0.68 -10.92
C GLN A 328 -16.42 -0.12 -10.34
N LEU A 329 -16.16 -1.34 -9.84
CA LEU A 329 -17.17 -2.11 -9.14
C LEU A 329 -17.55 -1.34 -7.87
N PRO A 330 -18.84 -1.29 -7.50
CA PRO A 330 -19.20 -0.84 -6.16
C PRO A 330 -18.37 -1.64 -5.16
N ILE A 331 -17.83 -0.97 -4.13
CA ILE A 331 -16.97 -1.58 -3.10
C ILE A 331 -17.83 -2.56 -2.29
N GLY A 332 -18.14 -3.70 -2.89
CA GLY A 332 -18.84 -4.81 -2.29
C GLY A 332 -17.86 -5.55 -1.41
N HIS A 333 -17.83 -5.19 -0.14
CA HIS A 333 -17.35 -6.00 0.97
C HIS A 333 -16.18 -6.95 0.65
N ILE A 334 -14.96 -6.42 0.51
CA ILE A 334 -13.72 -7.20 0.72
C ILE A 334 -13.52 -7.42 2.25
N GLN A 335 -14.58 -7.86 2.91
CA GLN A 335 -14.57 -8.37 4.28
C GLN A 335 -15.48 -9.59 4.33
N ARG A 336 -14.90 -10.75 4.01
CA ARG A 336 -15.08 -12.05 4.70
C ARG A 336 -14.71 -13.19 3.75
N GLN A 337 -13.56 -13.79 4.00
CA GLN A 337 -13.48 -15.18 4.46
C GLN A 337 -12.00 -15.53 4.71
N LYS A 338 -11.53 -15.22 5.91
CA LYS A 338 -10.61 -16.11 6.64
C LYS A 338 -11.43 -16.66 7.79
N SER A 339 -11.95 -17.88 7.64
CA SER A 339 -12.28 -18.74 8.78
C SER A 339 -11.06 -19.59 9.07
#